data_AF-A0A8K0SY83-F1
#
_entry.id   AF-A0A8K0SY83-F1
#
_cell.length_a   1.000
_cell.length_b   1.000
_cell.length_c   1.000
_cell.angle_alpha   90.00
_cell.angle_beta   90.00
_cell.angle_gamma   90.00
#
_symmetry.space_group_name_H-M   'P 1'
#
loop_
_entity.id
_entity.type
_entity.pdbx_description
1 polymer ?
#
loop_
_entity_poly.entity_id
_entity_poly.type
_entity_poly.pdbx_seq_one_letter_code
_entity_poly.pdbx_strand_id
1 'polypeptide(L)'
;MLPTLVRRFGKAAGDAAGKKVTPLTFATNTFRTRKVWPPDFKELSPQQQLRFEKKYKRRIVLATRAPFWNKCVRIAQLVTMTAAMVWLLFYSEFEWWGQKYKASDEIRKHARTLFGALNPDTRFDRRDDVLEAAIGKKLERPEPK
;
A
#
# COMPACT_ATOMS: atom_id res chain seq x y z
N MET A 1 32.28 19.87 13.58
CA MET A 1 31.14 18.92 13.68
C MET A 1 31.17 17.79 12.63
N LEU A 2 31.99 17.85 11.58
CA LEU A 2 32.15 16.79 10.57
C LEU A 2 32.94 15.52 11.00
N PRO A 3 33.94 15.55 11.91
CA PRO A 3 34.74 14.35 12.21
C PRO A 3 33.92 13.27 12.95
N THR A 4 32.86 13.66 13.64
CA THR A 4 31.93 12.74 14.30
C THR A 4 31.04 11.99 13.30
N LEU A 5 30.75 12.56 12.13
CA LEU A 5 29.96 11.90 11.09
C LEU A 5 30.77 10.81 10.40
N VAL A 6 32.02 11.10 10.01
CA VAL A 6 32.93 10.12 9.40
C VAL A 6 33.18 8.93 10.33
N ARG A 7 33.40 9.19 11.62
CA ARG A 7 33.55 8.12 12.64
C ARG A 7 32.29 7.26 12.80
N ARG A 8 31.10 7.84 12.65
CA ARG A 8 29.82 7.09 12.73
C ARG A 8 29.56 6.25 11.48
N PHE A 9 29.83 6.77 10.29
CA PHE A 9 29.69 6.01 9.04
C PHE A 9 30.70 4.87 8.95
N GLY A 10 31.97 5.09 9.36
CA GLY A 10 32.97 4.01 9.42
C GLY A 10 32.62 2.90 10.42
N LYS A 11 32.01 3.25 11.56
CA LYS A 11 31.56 2.26 12.55
C LYS A 11 30.36 1.43 12.06
N ALA A 12 29.43 2.05 11.33
CA ALA A 12 28.29 1.36 10.73
C ALA A 12 28.70 0.33 9.67
N ALA A 13 29.76 0.59 8.90
CA ALA A 13 30.31 -0.37 7.95
C ALA A 13 30.99 -1.56 8.65
N GLY A 14 31.67 -1.33 9.79
CA GLY A 14 32.27 -2.38 10.61
C GLY A 14 31.24 -3.30 11.28
N ASP A 15 30.14 -2.72 11.79
CA ASP A 15 29.04 -3.48 12.40
C ASP A 15 28.24 -4.31 11.37
N ALA A 16 28.24 -3.92 10.09
CA ALA A 16 27.62 -4.68 9.00
C ALA A 16 28.43 -5.91 8.58
N ALA A 17 29.75 -5.91 8.79
CA ALA A 17 30.67 -6.94 8.29
C ALA A 17 31.05 -8.03 9.31
N GLY A 18 30.67 -7.90 10.59
CA GLY A 18 31.29 -8.75 11.62
C GLY A 18 30.49 -8.91 12.89
N LYS A 19 29.35 -9.60 12.80
CA LYS A 19 28.83 -10.55 13.81
C LYS A 19 27.45 -10.98 13.36
N LYS A 20 27.36 -12.17 12.76
CA LYS A 20 26.09 -12.92 12.75
C LYS A 20 25.81 -13.30 14.20
N VAL A 21 25.18 -12.41 14.95
CA VAL A 21 24.69 -12.73 16.29
C VAL A 21 23.68 -13.84 16.09
N THR A 22 24.08 -15.08 16.36
CA THR A 22 23.17 -16.21 16.36
C THR A 22 22.07 -15.85 17.36
N PRO A 23 20.79 -15.92 16.96
CA PRO A 23 19.71 -15.61 17.88
C PRO A 23 19.84 -16.57 19.07
N LEU A 24 19.90 -16.00 20.27
CA LEU A 24 19.97 -16.77 21.52
C LEU A 24 18.68 -17.59 21.64
N THR A 25 18.73 -18.80 21.08
CA THR A 25 17.64 -19.77 21.10
C THR A 25 17.72 -20.55 22.41
N PHE A 26 16.61 -21.15 22.88
CA PHE A 26 16.57 -21.89 24.14
C PHE A 26 17.72 -22.92 24.28
N ALA A 27 18.08 -23.59 23.20
CA ALA A 27 19.17 -24.58 23.17
C ALA A 27 20.59 -23.97 23.10
N THR A 28 20.74 -22.73 22.63
CA THR A 28 22.03 -22.09 22.34
C THR A 28 22.42 -21.05 23.40
N ASN A 29 21.55 -20.77 24.37
CA ASN A 29 21.79 -19.73 25.37
C ASN A 29 22.76 -20.20 26.46
N THR A 30 23.88 -19.50 26.61
CA THR A 30 24.90 -19.77 27.65
C THR A 30 24.38 -19.51 29.06
N PHE A 31 23.39 -18.63 29.20
CA PHE A 31 22.77 -18.30 30.48
C PHE A 31 21.43 -19.00 30.60
N ARG A 32 21.38 -20.09 31.39
CA ARG A 32 20.13 -20.77 31.72
C ARG A 32 19.31 -19.95 32.71
N THR A 33 18.01 -19.81 32.44
CA THR A 33 17.09 -19.12 33.34
C THR A 33 16.88 -19.95 34.61
N ARG A 34 17.15 -19.36 35.79
CA ARG A 34 16.91 -20.02 37.09
C ARG A 34 15.42 -20.28 37.38
N LYS A 35 14.53 -19.50 36.76
CA LYS A 35 13.08 -19.60 36.92
C LYS A 35 12.47 -20.05 35.59
N VAL A 36 11.65 -21.10 35.64
CA VAL A 36 10.89 -21.57 34.47
C VAL A 36 9.88 -20.49 34.08
N TRP A 37 9.90 -20.14 32.80
CA TRP A 37 8.94 -19.25 32.15
C TRP A 37 8.25 -20.06 31.06
N PRO A 38 6.92 -19.97 30.84
CA PRO A 38 5.93 -19.13 31.50
C PRO A 38 5.55 -19.63 32.91
N PRO A 39 5.17 -18.73 33.84
CA PRO A 39 4.52 -19.15 35.08
C PRO A 39 3.10 -19.64 34.79
N ASP A 40 2.65 -20.67 35.52
CA ASP A 40 1.29 -21.20 35.40
C ASP A 40 0.28 -20.21 35.97
N PHE A 41 -0.37 -19.45 35.09
CA PHE A 41 -1.28 -18.36 35.49
C PHE A 41 -2.44 -18.84 36.37
N LYS A 42 -2.85 -20.11 36.29
CA LYS A 42 -3.95 -20.68 37.07
C LYS A 42 -3.62 -20.81 38.56
N GLU A 43 -2.35 -20.94 38.92
CA GLU A 43 -1.90 -21.11 40.30
C GLU A 43 -1.58 -19.75 40.97
N LEU A 44 -1.52 -18.67 40.19
CA LEU A 44 -1.19 -17.34 40.67
C LEU A 44 -2.40 -16.63 41.27
N SER A 45 -2.16 -15.82 42.31
CA SER A 45 -3.21 -14.96 42.85
C SER A 45 -3.67 -13.93 41.80
N PRO A 46 -4.96 -13.50 41.81
CA PRO A 46 -5.48 -12.53 40.84
C PRO A 46 -4.68 -11.22 40.80
N GLN A 47 -4.15 -10.78 41.95
CA GLN A 47 -3.31 -9.59 42.02
C GLN A 47 -1.98 -9.75 41.28
N GLN A 48 -1.37 -10.94 41.35
CA GLN A 48 -0.14 -11.23 40.63
C GLN A 48 -0.39 -11.32 39.12
N GLN A 49 -1.49 -11.95 38.70
CA GLN A 49 -1.91 -12.00 37.30
C GLN A 49 -2.05 -10.58 36.71
N LEU A 50 -2.76 -9.68 37.41
CA LEU A 50 -2.91 -8.28 36.98
C LEU A 50 -1.56 -7.54 36.87
N ARG A 51 -0.60 -7.80 37.76
CA ARG A 51 0.75 -7.22 37.66
C ARG A 51 1.49 -7.70 36.42
N PHE A 52 1.40 -8.99 36.08
CA PHE A 52 2.01 -9.53 34.88
C PHE A 52 1.34 -9.00 33.61
N GLU A 53 0.02 -8.91 33.60
CA GLU A 53 -0.73 -8.33 32.47
C GLU A 53 -0.32 -6.89 32.21
N LYS A 54 -0.27 -6.05 33.25
CA LYS A 54 0.21 -4.66 33.15
C LYS A 54 1.65 -4.59 32.62
N LYS A 55 2.53 -5.46 33.12
CA LYS A 55 3.93 -5.54 32.67
C LYS A 55 4.04 -5.96 31.21
N TYR A 56 3.23 -6.92 30.78
CA TYR A 56 3.18 -7.41 29.41
C TYR A 56 2.67 -6.32 28.45
N LYS A 57 1.53 -5.70 28.76
CA LYS A 57 0.97 -4.57 27.99
C LYS A 57 1.99 -3.45 27.84
N ARG A 58 2.68 -3.05 28.91
CA ARG A 58 3.74 -2.04 28.86
C ARG A 58 4.88 -2.45 27.92
N ARG A 59 5.33 -3.70 27.97
CA ARG A 59 6.40 -4.22 27.12
C ARG A 59 6.00 -4.29 25.66
N ILE A 60 4.77 -4.70 25.34
CA ILE A 60 4.25 -4.64 23.97
C ILE A 60 4.27 -3.19 23.50
N VAL A 61 3.70 -2.27 24.27
CA VAL A 61 3.65 -0.86 23.89
C VAL A 61 5.05 -0.31 23.62
N LEU A 62 6.05 -0.66 24.43
CA LEU A 62 7.44 -0.25 24.19
C LEU A 62 8.05 -0.92 22.95
N ALA A 63 7.81 -2.22 22.74
CA ALA A 63 8.31 -2.96 21.59
C ALA A 63 7.66 -2.48 20.28
N THR A 64 6.38 -2.12 20.32
CA THR A 64 5.61 -1.63 19.17
C THR A 64 5.70 -0.12 18.99
N ARG A 65 6.27 0.62 19.94
CA ARG A 65 6.64 2.04 19.81
C ARG A 65 7.87 2.16 18.92
N ALA A 66 7.75 1.67 17.69
CA ALA A 66 8.72 1.90 16.63
C ALA A 66 8.94 3.41 16.44
N PRO A 67 10.13 3.85 15.98
CA PRO A 67 10.39 5.27 15.75
C PRO A 67 9.45 5.79 14.66
N PHE A 68 8.49 6.62 15.06
CA PHE A 68 7.49 7.21 14.18
C PHE A 68 8.14 7.89 12.97
N TRP A 69 9.30 8.52 13.16
CA TRP A 69 10.04 9.17 12.08
C TRP A 69 10.39 8.21 10.93
N ASN A 70 10.96 7.04 11.22
CA ASN A 70 11.33 6.08 10.18
C ASN A 70 10.11 5.52 9.46
N LYS A 71 8.99 5.31 10.20
CA LYS A 71 7.73 4.88 9.60
C LYS A 71 7.17 5.97 8.66
N CYS A 72 7.15 7.22 9.11
CA CYS A 72 6.69 8.36 8.31
C CYS A 72 7.53 8.54 7.05
N VAL A 73 8.87 8.48 7.14
CA VAL A 73 9.75 8.61 5.98
C VAL A 73 9.49 7.50 4.97
N ARG A 74 9.33 6.24 5.41
CA ARG A 74 9.02 5.12 4.51
C ARG A 74 7.66 5.29 3.81
N ILE A 75 6.64 5.76 4.54
CA ILE A 75 5.33 6.06 3.96
C ILE A 75 5.45 7.21 2.96
N ALA A 76 6.16 8.28 3.32
CA ALA A 76 6.38 9.40 2.42
C ALA A 76 7.09 8.96 1.13
N GLN A 77 8.12 8.13 1.22
CA GLN A 77 8.82 7.56 0.05
C GLN A 77 7.88 6.75 -0.85
N LEU A 78 7.03 5.89 -0.26
CA LEU A 78 6.05 5.13 -1.02
C LEU A 78 5.03 6.06 -1.69
N VAL A 79 4.49 7.02 -0.95
CA VAL A 79 3.51 7.99 -1.47
C VAL A 79 4.12 8.83 -2.59
N THR A 80 5.35 9.31 -2.46
CA THR A 80 6.00 10.09 -3.50
C THR A 80 6.30 9.26 -4.75
N MET A 81 6.76 8.02 -4.60
CA MET A 81 6.95 7.10 -5.74
C MET A 81 5.64 6.80 -6.46
N THR A 82 4.58 6.46 -5.71
CA THR A 82 3.26 6.19 -6.30
C THR A 82 2.68 7.43 -6.96
N ALA A 83 2.79 8.61 -6.33
CA ALA A 83 2.34 9.86 -6.91
C ALA A 83 3.09 10.21 -8.20
N ALA A 84 4.41 10.00 -8.23
CA ALA A 84 5.21 10.19 -9.44
C ALA A 84 4.80 9.22 -10.56
N MET A 85 4.53 7.94 -10.23
CA MET A 85 4.01 6.98 -11.21
C MET A 85 2.65 7.37 -11.77
N VAL A 86 1.71 7.78 -10.91
CA VAL A 86 0.38 8.24 -11.35
C VAL A 86 0.50 9.49 -12.21
N TRP A 87 1.32 10.47 -11.78
CA TRP A 87 1.55 11.68 -12.55
C TRP A 87 2.15 11.38 -13.92
N LEU A 88 3.18 10.52 -13.96
CA LEU A 88 3.76 10.06 -15.21
C LEU A 88 2.68 9.44 -16.08
N LEU A 89 1.98 8.40 -15.63
CA LEU A 89 0.92 7.73 -16.41
C LEU A 89 -0.19 8.66 -16.92
N PHE A 90 -0.56 9.69 -16.16
CA PHE A 90 -1.62 10.63 -16.55
C PHE A 90 -1.16 11.73 -17.52
N TYR A 91 0.09 12.17 -17.41
CA TYR A 91 0.61 13.32 -18.16
C TYR A 91 1.65 12.97 -19.23
N SER A 92 2.19 11.76 -19.23
CA SER A 92 3.07 11.28 -20.28
C SER A 92 2.24 10.95 -21.53
N GLU A 93 2.45 11.72 -22.60
CA GLU A 93 2.05 11.30 -23.94
C GLU A 93 3.13 10.31 -24.46
N PHE A 94 2.99 9.03 -24.13
CA PHE A 94 3.93 8.01 -24.60
C PHE A 94 3.64 7.70 -26.07
N GLU A 95 4.51 8.15 -26.97
CA GLU A 95 4.50 7.79 -28.39
C GLU A 95 5.22 6.45 -28.58
N TRP A 96 4.53 5.34 -28.32
CA TRP A 96 5.18 4.02 -28.30
C TRP A 96 5.45 3.45 -29.72
N TRP A 97 4.87 4.00 -30.80
CA TRP A 97 5.18 3.67 -32.21
C TRP A 97 4.55 4.68 -33.18
N GLY A 98 4.75 5.98 -32.97
CA GLY A 98 4.15 7.04 -33.80
C GLY A 98 2.62 7.21 -33.66
N GLN A 99 1.99 6.41 -32.78
CA GLN A 99 0.61 6.58 -32.34
C GLN A 99 0.60 7.37 -31.03
N LYS A 100 -0.11 8.50 -31.00
CA LYS A 100 -0.30 9.30 -29.77
C LYS A 100 -1.25 8.56 -28.83
N TYR A 101 -0.71 7.86 -27.85
CA TYR A 101 -1.49 7.13 -26.88
C TYR A 101 -1.64 7.93 -25.59
N LYS A 102 -2.88 8.31 -25.24
CA LYS A 102 -3.22 8.91 -23.95
C LYS A 102 -3.81 7.84 -23.05
N ALA A 103 -3.00 7.31 -22.13
CA ALA A 103 -3.42 6.25 -21.21
C ALA A 103 -4.68 6.62 -20.39
N SER A 104 -4.90 7.91 -20.13
CA SER A 104 -6.07 8.41 -19.43
C SER A 104 -7.39 8.25 -20.21
N ASP A 105 -7.35 8.19 -21.54
CA ASP A 105 -8.55 8.06 -22.36
C ASP A 105 -9.13 6.64 -22.30
N GLU A 106 -8.30 5.61 -22.21
CA GLU A 106 -8.77 4.23 -22.04
C GLU A 106 -9.34 4.00 -20.65
N ILE A 107 -8.69 4.53 -19.62
CA ILE A 107 -9.21 4.46 -18.23
C ILE A 107 -10.57 5.17 -18.15
N ARG A 108 -10.73 6.33 -18.82
CA ARG A 108 -12.02 7.05 -18.89
C ARG A 108 -13.08 6.26 -19.64
N LYS A 109 -12.73 5.62 -20.77
CA LYS A 109 -13.66 4.75 -21.52
C LYS A 109 -14.12 3.59 -20.66
N HIS A 110 -13.18 2.90 -20.00
CA HIS A 110 -13.51 1.75 -19.17
C HIS A 110 -14.33 2.13 -17.93
N ALA A 111 -13.98 3.25 -17.28
CA ALA A 111 -14.78 3.80 -16.19
C ALA A 111 -16.19 4.19 -16.65
N ARG A 112 -16.35 4.89 -17.78
CA ARG A 112 -17.68 5.21 -18.33
C ARG A 112 -18.49 3.96 -18.68
N THR A 113 -17.84 2.91 -19.19
CA THR A 113 -18.52 1.65 -19.51
C THR A 113 -18.97 0.91 -18.24
N LEU A 114 -18.11 0.84 -17.22
CA LEU A 114 -18.43 0.18 -15.94
C LEU A 114 -19.47 0.96 -15.12
N PHE A 115 -19.29 2.27 -14.97
CA PHE A 115 -20.20 3.12 -14.19
C PHE A 115 -21.47 3.48 -14.97
N GLY A 116 -21.41 3.58 -16.30
CA GLY A 116 -22.58 3.80 -17.15
C GLY A 116 -23.51 2.58 -17.23
N ALA A 117 -22.98 1.36 -17.02
CA ALA A 117 -23.81 0.16 -16.90
C ALA A 117 -24.60 0.11 -15.58
N LEU A 118 -24.20 0.88 -14.57
CA LEU A 118 -24.80 0.89 -13.23
C LEU A 118 -25.86 2.01 -13.06
N ASN A 119 -25.83 3.04 -13.90
CA ASN A 119 -26.79 4.15 -13.86
C ASN A 119 -28.06 3.79 -14.64
N PRO A 120 -29.25 3.75 -13.99
CA PRO A 120 -30.51 3.37 -14.64
C PRO A 120 -30.97 4.39 -15.68
N ASP A 121 -30.62 5.67 -15.49
CA ASP A 121 -31.07 6.77 -16.35
C ASP A 121 -30.35 6.78 -17.71
N THR A 122 -29.09 6.35 -17.77
CA THR A 122 -28.29 6.27 -19.01
C THR A 122 -28.55 5.01 -19.83
N ARG A 123 -29.48 4.14 -19.42
CA ARG A 123 -29.83 2.91 -20.15
C ARG A 123 -30.58 3.19 -21.45
N PHE A 124 -31.25 4.34 -21.54
CA PHE A 124 -32.14 4.67 -22.64
C PHE A 124 -31.52 5.57 -23.71
N ASP A 125 -30.42 6.28 -23.41
CA ASP A 125 -29.73 7.17 -24.36
C ASP A 125 -29.09 6.44 -25.57
N ARG A 126 -28.93 5.11 -25.53
CA ARG A 126 -28.36 4.33 -26.65
C ARG A 126 -29.25 4.22 -27.88
N ARG A 127 -30.45 4.81 -27.88
CA ARG A 127 -31.41 4.67 -28.98
C ARG A 127 -31.61 5.93 -29.79
N ASP A 128 -31.18 7.10 -29.32
CA ASP A 128 -31.44 8.34 -30.03
C ASP A 128 -30.65 8.41 -31.35
N ASP A 129 -29.39 7.96 -31.37
CA ASP A 129 -28.58 7.88 -32.59
C ASP A 129 -29.19 6.93 -33.64
N VAL A 130 -29.80 5.83 -33.19
CA VAL A 130 -30.48 4.84 -34.04
C VAL A 130 -31.83 5.37 -34.51
N LEU A 131 -32.52 6.14 -33.67
CA LEU A 131 -33.79 6.80 -33.97
C LEU A 131 -33.57 7.88 -35.03
N GLU A 132 -32.57 8.74 -34.85
CA GLU A 132 -32.14 9.77 -35.80
C GLU A 132 -31.71 9.14 -37.14
N ALA A 133 -30.94 8.05 -37.11
CA ALA A 133 -30.57 7.32 -38.31
C ALA A 133 -31.78 6.66 -39.01
N ALA A 134 -32.74 6.14 -38.24
CA ALA A 134 -33.97 5.53 -38.80
C ALA A 134 -34.95 6.58 -39.34
N ILE A 135 -35.07 7.74 -38.68
CA ILE A 135 -35.88 8.89 -39.11
C ILE A 135 -35.28 9.49 -40.38
N GLY A 136 -33.96 9.70 -40.44
CA GLY A 136 -33.25 10.12 -41.65
C GLY A 136 -33.47 9.18 -42.82
N LYS A 137 -33.40 7.86 -42.58
CA LYS A 137 -33.65 6.83 -43.62
C LYS A 137 -35.11 6.73 -44.07
N LYS A 138 -36.05 7.17 -43.23
CA LYS A 138 -37.49 7.20 -43.55
C LYS A 138 -37.84 8.40 -44.44
N LEU A 139 -37.12 9.51 -44.28
CA LEU A 139 -37.22 10.71 -45.12
C LEU A 139 -36.60 10.53 -46.51
N GLU A 140 -35.58 9.69 -46.66
CA GLU A 140 -34.90 9.42 -47.94
C GLU A 140 -35.58 8.38 -48.85
N ARG A 141 -36.67 7.74 -48.42
CA ARG A 141 -37.33 6.71 -49.25
C ARG A 141 -38.36 7.36 -50.20
N PRO A 142 -38.12 7.43 -51.54
CA PRO A 142 -39.15 7.91 -52.46
C PRO A 142 -40.31 6.91 -52.54
N GLU A 143 -41.54 7.42 -52.44
CA GLU A 143 -42.79 6.67 -52.57
C GLU A 143 -42.83 5.87 -53.89
N PRO A 144 -43.23 4.58 -53.88
CA PRO A 144 -43.35 3.80 -55.10
C PRO A 144 -44.54 4.30 -55.94
N LYS A 145 -44.29 4.56 -57.23
CA LYS A 145 -45.30 4.88 -58.24
C LYS A 145 -46.11 3.65 -58.65
#